data_AF-B1L464-F1
#
_entry.id   AF-B1L464-F1
#
_cell.length_a   1.000
_cell.length_b   1.000
_cell.length_c   1.000
_cell.angle_alpha   90.00
_cell.angle_beta   90.00
_cell.angle_gamma   90.00
#
_symmetry.space_group_name_H-M   'P 1'
#
loop_
_entity.id
_entity.type
_entity.pdbx_description
1 polymer ?
#
loop_
_entity_poly.entity_id
_entity_poly.type
_entity_poly.pdbx_seq_one_letter_code
_entity_poly.pdbx_strand_id
1 'polypeptide(L)'
;MASISQNVYINAVARGGTSALAAHNIGITVENVIIQPSFAIGMTALVKAGQSLRSEDEVNEVLRRSLRIGASWMGLASLLLVAASPFAGRAFSSDPDVVKLTSIYLILAAMSEIGLGISQAFFGAIRGMGSVWIPFLISSISLIFLRALPAQLLSMKYGAIGAWMTQNTDMYGRVMISYAIWRSSGRRLMKRVF
;
A
#
# COMPACT_ATOMS: atom_id res chain seq x y z
N MET A 1 -16.96 -1.59 -2.64
CA MET A 1 -16.01 -2.72 -2.73
C MET A 1 -14.95 -2.69 -1.65
N ALA A 2 -14.20 -1.58 -1.48
CA ALA A 2 -13.14 -1.48 -0.47
C ALA A 2 -13.59 -1.83 0.97
N SER A 3 -14.76 -1.34 1.40
CA SER A 3 -15.29 -1.65 2.74
C SER A 3 -15.61 -3.13 2.93
N ILE A 4 -16.04 -3.83 1.88
CA ILE A 4 -16.31 -5.28 1.94
C ILE A 4 -14.99 -6.03 2.06
N SER A 5 -14.01 -5.72 1.20
CA SER A 5 -12.67 -6.33 1.28
C SER A 5 -12.01 -6.10 2.64
N GLN A 6 -12.19 -4.91 3.23
CA GLN A 6 -11.68 -4.59 4.57
C GLN A 6 -12.37 -5.42 5.65
N ASN A 7 -13.69 -5.59 5.60
CA ASN A 7 -14.42 -6.44 6.54
C ASN A 7 -14.03 -7.93 6.40
N VAL A 8 -13.83 -8.41 5.18
CA VAL A 8 -13.33 -9.77 4.93
C VAL A 8 -11.89 -9.91 5.45
N TYR A 9 -11.04 -8.91 5.26
CA TYR A 9 -9.67 -8.94 5.76
C TYR A 9 -9.59 -8.91 7.29
N ILE A 10 -10.33 -8.02 7.95
CA ILE A 10 -10.32 -7.93 9.42
C ILE A 10 -10.90 -9.20 10.06
N ASN A 11 -11.86 -9.87 9.41
CA ASN A 11 -12.34 -11.17 9.85
C ASN A 11 -11.21 -12.24 9.83
N ALA A 12 -10.34 -12.23 8.82
CA ALA A 12 -9.19 -13.13 8.79
C ALA A 12 -8.20 -12.82 9.95
N VAL A 13 -7.97 -11.54 10.25
CA VAL A 13 -7.14 -11.11 11.38
C VAL A 13 -7.77 -11.54 12.72
N ALA A 14 -9.10 -11.45 12.85
CA ALA A 14 -9.85 -11.83 14.05
C ALA A 14 -9.69 -13.31 14.43
N ARG A 15 -9.37 -14.19 13.46
CA ARG A 15 -9.05 -15.60 13.74
C ARG A 15 -7.79 -15.77 14.59
N GLY A 16 -6.92 -14.76 14.65
CA GLY A 16 -5.78 -14.70 15.57
C GLY A 16 -6.15 -14.31 17.02
N GLY A 17 -7.43 -14.09 17.33
CA GLY A 17 -7.90 -13.73 18.67
C GLY A 17 -7.93 -12.22 18.93
N THR A 18 -8.39 -11.85 20.12
CA THR A 18 -8.55 -10.46 20.57
C THR A 18 -7.23 -9.71 20.63
N SER A 19 -6.16 -10.35 21.12
CA SER A 19 -4.82 -9.74 21.18
C SER A 19 -4.27 -9.41 19.79
N ALA A 20 -4.57 -10.23 18.78
CA ALA A 20 -4.17 -9.95 17.40
C ALA A 20 -4.94 -8.78 16.78
N LEU A 21 -6.24 -8.65 17.06
CA LEU A 21 -7.02 -7.49 16.64
C LEU A 21 -6.53 -6.20 17.31
N ALA A 22 -6.24 -6.25 18.61
CA ALA A 22 -5.67 -5.11 19.33
C ALA A 22 -4.32 -4.69 18.72
N ALA A 23 -3.42 -5.66 18.50
CA ALA A 23 -2.13 -5.42 17.85
C ALA A 23 -2.28 -4.84 16.44
N HIS A 24 -3.24 -5.33 15.66
CA HIS A 24 -3.52 -4.81 14.32
C HIS A 24 -3.98 -3.35 14.34
N ASN A 25 -4.87 -2.98 15.26
CA ASN A 25 -5.35 -1.60 15.39
C ASN A 25 -4.24 -0.64 15.84
N ILE A 26 -3.40 -1.05 16.80
CA ILE A 26 -2.21 -0.29 17.20
C ILE A 26 -1.27 -0.12 16.00
N GLY A 27 -1.01 -1.21 15.29
CA GLY A 27 -0.19 -1.24 14.09
C GLY A 27 -0.65 -0.26 13.01
N ILE A 28 -1.92 -0.32 12.61
CA ILE A 28 -2.52 0.61 11.64
C ILE A 28 -2.40 2.06 12.12
N THR A 29 -2.55 2.31 13.42
CA THR A 29 -2.44 3.67 13.97
C THR A 29 -1.03 4.24 13.74
N VAL A 30 0.01 3.44 13.99
CA VAL A 30 1.41 3.82 13.75
C VAL A 30 1.69 3.98 12.26
N GLU A 31 1.22 3.03 11.44
CA GLU A 31 1.38 3.02 9.98
C GLU A 31 0.76 4.28 9.34
N ASN A 32 -0.44 4.68 9.79
CA ASN A 32 -1.19 5.81 9.24
C ASN A 32 -0.41 7.12 9.26
N VAL A 33 0.44 7.35 10.27
CA VAL A 33 1.28 8.56 10.37
C VAL A 33 2.34 8.58 9.27
N ILE A 34 2.90 7.41 8.96
CA ILE A 34 4.06 7.26 8.08
C ILE A 34 3.65 7.21 6.60
N ILE A 35 2.44 6.73 6.29
CA ILE A 35 1.95 6.61 4.91
C ILE A 35 1.47 7.95 4.31
N GLN A 36 1.08 8.96 5.10
CA GLN A 36 0.52 10.22 4.56
C GLN A 36 1.42 10.92 3.53
N PRO A 37 2.75 11.04 3.73
CA PRO A 37 3.60 11.68 2.73
C PRO A 37 3.64 10.90 1.41
N SER A 38 3.42 9.58 1.42
CA SER A 38 3.27 8.78 0.20
C SER A 38 2.03 9.20 -0.61
N PHE A 39 0.91 9.50 0.05
CA PHE A 39 -0.26 10.09 -0.60
C PHE A 39 0.03 11.46 -1.20
N ALA A 40 0.80 12.31 -0.49
CA ALA A 40 1.21 13.62 -1.00
C ALA A 40 2.09 13.50 -2.26
N ILE A 41 3.00 12.52 -2.32
CA ILE A 41 3.81 12.22 -3.51
C ILE A 41 2.91 11.81 -4.68
N GLY A 42 1.90 10.95 -4.43
CA GLY A 42 0.91 10.58 -5.44
C GLY A 42 0.11 11.78 -5.96
N MET A 43 -0.29 12.70 -5.09
CA MET A 43 -0.97 13.95 -5.51
C MET A 43 -0.05 14.87 -6.31
N THR A 44 1.23 14.94 -5.96
CA THR A 44 2.21 15.72 -6.73
C THR A 44 2.42 15.12 -8.11
N ALA A 45 2.52 13.79 -8.21
CA ALA A 45 2.62 13.07 -9.48
C ALA A 45 1.38 13.31 -10.37
N LEU A 46 0.19 13.33 -9.77
CA LEU A 46 -1.07 13.67 -10.43
C LEU A 46 -1.01 15.07 -11.08
N VAL A 47 -0.68 16.10 -10.30
CA VAL A 47 -0.64 17.49 -10.80
C VAL A 47 0.41 17.64 -11.90
N LYS A 48 1.63 17.14 -11.68
CA LYS A 48 2.73 17.28 -12.64
C LYS A 48 2.49 16.49 -13.93
N ALA A 49 1.95 15.27 -13.84
CA ALA A 49 1.63 14.49 -15.03
C ALA A 49 0.53 15.15 -15.87
N GLY A 50 -0.47 15.76 -15.22
CA GLY A 50 -1.50 16.54 -15.92
C GLY A 50 -0.97 17.78 -16.63
N GLN A 51 0.05 18.43 -16.07
CA GLN A 51 0.72 19.57 -16.72
C GLN A 51 1.62 19.15 -17.89
N SER A 52 2.20 17.95 -17.83
CA SER A 52 3.14 17.42 -18.81
C SER A 52 2.50 16.66 -19.98
N LEU A 53 1.17 16.68 -20.12
CA LEU A 53 0.42 15.89 -21.12
C LEU A 53 0.81 16.14 -22.60
N ARG A 54 1.54 17.21 -22.89
CA ARG A 54 2.00 17.56 -24.23
C ARG A 54 3.18 16.70 -24.70
N SER A 55 3.88 16.02 -23.79
CA SER A 55 5.07 15.22 -24.10
C SER A 55 5.11 13.93 -23.29
N GLU A 56 5.22 12.80 -23.99
CA GLU A 56 5.41 11.49 -23.36
C GLU A 56 6.66 11.45 -22.47
N ASP A 57 7.73 12.11 -22.91
CA ASP A 57 9.00 12.14 -22.21
C ASP A 57 8.90 12.91 -20.89
N GLU A 58 8.16 14.03 -20.88
CA GLU A 58 7.93 14.79 -19.66
C GLU A 58 7.10 13.99 -18.65
N VAL A 59 6.03 13.33 -19.09
CA VAL A 59 5.20 12.48 -18.22
C VAL A 59 6.00 11.30 -17.66
N ASN A 60 6.84 10.67 -18.49
CA ASN A 60 7.74 9.60 -18.05
C ASN A 60 8.78 10.10 -17.03
N GLU A 61 9.31 11.30 -17.21
CA GLU A 61 10.26 11.90 -16.27
C GLU A 61 9.57 12.28 -14.94
N VAL A 62 8.35 12.80 -14.98
CA VAL A 62 7.52 13.02 -13.79
C VAL A 62 7.35 11.71 -13.03
N LEU A 63 6.91 10.64 -13.72
CA LEU A 63 6.74 9.34 -13.09
C LEU A 63 8.06 8.83 -12.50
N ARG A 64 9.17 8.88 -13.25
CA ARG A 64 10.48 8.40 -12.79
C ARG A 64 10.94 9.13 -11.52
N ARG A 65 10.75 10.45 -11.45
CA ARG A 65 11.06 11.24 -10.24
C ARG A 65 10.15 10.88 -9.08
N SER A 66 8.85 10.79 -9.32
CA SER A 66 7.88 10.40 -8.30
C SER A 66 8.13 8.99 -7.77
N LEU A 67 8.52 8.04 -8.63
CA LEU A 67 8.92 6.70 -8.24
C LEU A 67 10.15 6.72 -7.33
N ARG A 68 11.19 7.48 -7.71
CA ARG A 68 12.41 7.60 -6.91
C ARG A 68 12.13 8.20 -5.54
N ILE A 69 11.37 9.29 -5.48
CA ILE A 69 11.02 9.96 -4.22
C ILE A 69 10.12 9.06 -3.37
N GLY A 70 9.09 8.46 -3.97
CA GLY A 70 8.16 7.54 -3.30
C GLY A 70 8.85 6.32 -2.71
N ALA A 71 9.70 5.65 -3.49
CA ALA A 71 10.46 4.50 -3.03
C ALA A 71 11.50 4.89 -1.96
N SER A 72 12.15 6.04 -2.07
CA SER A 72 13.13 6.50 -1.07
C SER A 72 12.45 6.84 0.25
N TRP A 73 11.35 7.60 0.22
CA TRP A 73 10.58 7.91 1.42
C TRP A 73 10.03 6.65 2.08
N MET A 74 9.43 5.74 1.29
CA MET A 74 8.87 4.52 1.85
C MET A 74 9.93 3.50 2.29
N GLY A 75 11.13 3.54 1.70
CA GLY A 75 12.29 2.82 2.22
C GLY A 75 12.73 3.35 3.58
N LEU A 76 12.79 4.67 3.75
CA LEU A 76 13.08 5.28 5.06
C LEU A 76 11.97 4.98 6.08
N ALA A 77 10.70 5.12 5.68
CA ALA A 77 9.53 4.75 6.48
C ALA A 77 9.58 3.29 6.98
N SER A 78 9.96 2.37 6.10
CA SER A 78 10.16 0.95 6.44
C SER A 78 11.20 0.78 7.56
N LEU A 79 12.35 1.47 7.45
CA LEU A 79 13.37 1.46 8.49
C LEU A 79 12.87 2.07 9.81
N LEU A 80 12.12 3.17 9.75
CA LEU A 80 11.52 3.80 10.92
C LEU A 80 10.50 2.89 11.60
N LEU A 81 9.67 2.18 10.83
CA LEU A 81 8.71 1.20 11.36
C LEU A 81 9.42 0.03 12.05
N VAL A 82 10.48 -0.51 11.44
CA VAL A 82 11.27 -1.59 12.05
C VAL A 82 11.93 -1.10 13.34
N ALA A 83 12.53 0.09 13.35
CA ALA A 83 13.13 0.68 14.54
C ALA A 83 12.10 0.99 15.64
N ALA A 84 10.88 1.41 15.29
CA ALA A 84 9.80 1.68 16.22
C ALA A 84 9.12 0.41 16.73
N SER A 85 9.23 -0.71 16.00
CA SER A 85 8.49 -1.95 16.29
C SER A 85 8.62 -2.46 17.74
N PRO A 86 9.80 -2.43 18.42
CA PRO A 86 9.92 -2.93 19.79
C PRO A 86 9.26 -2.02 20.84
N PHE A 87 9.06 -0.74 20.50
CA PHE A 87 8.57 0.28 21.42
C PHE A 87 7.09 0.58 21.22
N ALA A 88 6.63 0.53 19.97
CA ALA A 88 5.26 0.88 19.60
C ALA A 88 4.23 0.11 20.41
N GLY A 89 4.33 -1.22 20.51
CA GLY A 89 3.39 -2.01 21.28
C GLY A 89 3.29 -1.59 22.76
N ARG A 90 4.43 -1.23 23.38
CA ARG A 90 4.51 -0.85 24.80
C ARG A 90 3.90 0.52 25.10
N ALA A 91 3.84 1.40 24.10
CA ALA A 91 3.21 2.71 24.26
C ALA A 91 1.68 2.62 24.35
N PHE A 92 1.08 1.53 23.84
CA PHE A 92 -0.38 1.38 23.74
C PHE A 92 -0.95 0.23 24.58
N SER A 93 -0.13 -0.72 25.05
CA SER A 93 -0.61 -1.86 25.84
C SER A 93 0.43 -2.37 26.84
N SER A 94 -0.08 -2.84 27.98
CA SER A 94 0.69 -3.58 29.00
C SER A 94 0.64 -5.10 28.82
N ASP A 95 -0.20 -5.61 27.90
CA ASP A 95 -0.30 -7.05 27.60
C ASP A 95 0.92 -7.51 26.77
N PRO A 96 1.76 -8.42 27.28
CA PRO A 96 2.94 -8.91 26.58
C PRO A 96 2.65 -9.52 25.20
N ASP A 97 1.50 -10.18 25.02
CA ASP A 97 1.13 -10.81 23.76
C ASP A 97 0.76 -9.76 22.71
N VAL A 98 0.02 -8.71 23.11
CA VAL A 98 -0.30 -7.57 22.23
C VAL A 98 0.97 -6.83 21.82
N VAL A 99 1.91 -6.61 22.76
CA VAL A 99 3.20 -5.96 22.46
C VAL A 99 4.00 -6.75 21.44
N LYS A 100 4.12 -8.07 21.64
CA LYS A 100 4.83 -8.97 20.73
C LYS A 100 4.18 -8.99 19.35
N LEU A 101 2.86 -9.16 19.28
CA LEU A 101 2.11 -9.19 18.02
C LEU A 101 2.17 -7.86 17.27
N THR A 102 2.14 -6.73 17.98
CA THR A 102 2.29 -5.40 17.37
C THR A 102 3.67 -5.26 16.72
N SER A 103 4.72 -5.73 17.39
CA SER A 103 6.08 -5.71 16.84
C SER A 103 6.17 -6.53 15.54
N ILE A 104 5.58 -7.73 15.53
CA ILE A 104 5.52 -8.60 14.35
C ILE A 104 4.73 -7.92 13.22
N TYR A 105 3.57 -7.33 13.51
CA TYR A 105 2.77 -6.60 12.53
C TYR A 105 3.59 -5.49 11.88
N LEU A 106 4.26 -4.65 12.66
CA LEU A 106 5.00 -3.49 12.15
C LEU A 106 6.18 -3.91 11.27
N ILE A 107 6.87 -4.99 11.60
CA ILE A 107 7.95 -5.54 10.75
C ILE A 107 7.38 -6.04 9.41
N LEU A 108 6.24 -6.74 9.43
CA LEU A 108 5.60 -7.21 8.20
C LEU A 108 5.07 -6.05 7.35
N ALA A 109 4.42 -5.07 7.98
CA ALA A 109 3.91 -3.87 7.32
C ALA A 109 5.06 -3.07 6.68
N ALA A 110 6.19 -2.93 7.38
CA ALA A 110 7.38 -2.24 6.88
C ALA A 110 7.86 -2.79 5.52
N MET A 111 7.75 -4.10 5.28
CA MET A 111 8.11 -4.69 3.99
C MET A 111 7.18 -4.22 2.86
N SER A 112 5.92 -3.91 3.18
CA SER A 112 4.92 -3.51 2.19
C SER A 112 5.03 -2.03 1.77
N GLU A 113 5.60 -1.18 2.61
CA GLU A 113 5.62 0.28 2.43
C GLU A 113 6.26 0.71 1.11
N ILE A 114 7.37 0.07 0.72
CA ILE A 114 8.05 0.39 -0.53
C ILE A 114 7.10 0.19 -1.73
N GLY A 115 6.34 -0.89 -1.71
CA GLY A 115 5.33 -1.17 -2.72
C GLY A 115 4.19 -0.15 -2.73
N LEU A 116 3.78 0.36 -1.55
CA LEU A 116 2.81 1.44 -1.42
C LEU A 116 3.31 2.73 -2.09
N GLY A 117 4.54 3.16 -1.80
CA GLY A 117 5.14 4.36 -2.40
C GLY A 117 5.19 4.33 -3.91
N ILE A 118 5.64 3.20 -4.46
CA ILE A 118 5.72 2.97 -5.90
C ILE A 118 4.30 3.01 -6.51
N SER A 119 3.34 2.31 -5.90
CA SER A 119 1.96 2.27 -6.37
C SER A 119 1.32 3.66 -6.37
N GLN A 120 1.56 4.47 -5.34
CA GLN A 120 1.02 5.82 -5.24
C GLN A 120 1.59 6.77 -6.31
N ALA A 121 2.86 6.63 -6.66
CA ALA A 121 3.46 7.37 -7.78
C ALA A 121 2.79 7.02 -9.11
N PHE A 122 2.59 5.72 -9.40
CA PHE A 122 1.86 5.27 -10.59
C PHE A 122 0.41 5.78 -10.60
N PHE A 123 -0.32 5.59 -9.50
CA PHE A 123 -1.72 6.01 -9.40
C PHE A 123 -1.89 7.51 -9.53
N GLY A 124 -0.95 8.29 -9.01
CA GLY A 124 -0.87 9.72 -9.25
C GLY A 124 -0.74 10.05 -10.72
N ALA A 125 0.34 9.57 -11.36
CA ALA A 125 0.62 9.84 -12.76
C ALA A 125 -0.52 9.40 -13.70
N ILE A 126 -1.08 8.20 -13.50
CA ILE A 126 -2.18 7.68 -14.31
C ILE A 126 -3.46 8.52 -14.16
N ARG A 127 -3.76 8.99 -12.95
CA ARG A 127 -4.86 9.95 -12.74
C ARG A 127 -4.58 11.29 -13.41
N GLY A 128 -3.33 11.76 -13.41
CA GLY A 128 -2.90 12.98 -14.09
C GLY A 128 -3.06 12.91 -15.59
N MET A 129 -2.92 11.71 -16.17
CA MET A 129 -3.26 11.45 -17.57
C MET A 129 -4.75 11.27 -17.83
N GLY A 130 -5.63 11.64 -16.89
CA GLY A 130 -7.09 11.61 -17.05
C GLY A 130 -7.76 10.26 -16.81
N SER A 131 -7.03 9.23 -16.39
CA SER A 131 -7.62 7.91 -16.11
C SER A 131 -7.77 7.65 -14.61
N VAL A 132 -8.95 7.94 -14.07
CA VAL A 132 -9.29 7.61 -12.67
C VAL A 132 -9.69 6.14 -12.49
N TRP A 133 -10.23 5.52 -13.54
CA TRP A 133 -10.76 4.15 -13.50
C TRP A 133 -9.66 3.10 -13.39
N ILE A 134 -8.49 3.33 -14.00
CA ILE A 134 -7.41 2.35 -13.97
C ILE A 134 -6.88 2.15 -12.55
N PRO A 135 -6.45 3.19 -11.81
CA PRO A 135 -5.99 3.03 -10.43
C PRO A 135 -7.08 2.46 -9.51
N PHE A 136 -8.34 2.84 -9.75
CA PHE A 136 -9.49 2.29 -9.02
C PHE A 136 -9.64 0.77 -9.24
N LEU A 137 -9.59 0.31 -10.49
CA LEU A 137 -9.71 -1.11 -10.82
C LEU A 137 -8.52 -1.92 -10.28
N ILE A 138 -7.29 -1.42 -10.44
CA ILE A 138 -6.09 -2.06 -9.87
C ILE A 138 -6.25 -2.21 -8.36
N SER A 139 -6.61 -1.14 -7.66
CA SER A 139 -6.78 -1.17 -6.20
C SER A 139 -7.89 -2.14 -5.78
N SER A 140 -9.03 -2.12 -6.48
CA SER A 140 -10.19 -2.95 -6.13
C SER A 140 -9.90 -4.44 -6.34
N ILE A 141 -9.29 -4.79 -7.47
CA ILE A 141 -8.92 -6.17 -7.81
C ILE A 141 -7.85 -6.67 -6.84
N SER A 142 -6.78 -5.90 -6.61
CA SER A 142 -5.71 -6.33 -5.71
C SER A 142 -6.20 -6.50 -4.27
N LEU A 143 -7.05 -5.60 -3.76
CA LEU A 143 -7.64 -5.74 -2.42
C LEU A 143 -8.46 -7.02 -2.24
N ILE A 144 -9.15 -7.49 -3.29
CA ILE A 144 -9.95 -8.72 -3.21
C ILE A 144 -9.04 -9.93 -3.40
N PHE A 145 -8.36 -10.01 -4.55
CA PHE A 145 -7.71 -11.23 -5.00
C PHE A 145 -6.29 -11.43 -4.45
N LEU A 146 -5.60 -10.35 -4.09
CA LEU A 146 -4.24 -10.43 -3.56
C LEU A 146 -4.18 -10.24 -2.04
N ARG A 147 -5.21 -9.62 -1.46
CA ARG A 147 -5.29 -9.38 -0.01
C ARG A 147 -6.39 -10.20 0.68
N ALA A 148 -7.65 -9.85 0.47
CA ALA A 148 -8.75 -10.38 1.28
C ALA A 148 -8.97 -11.90 1.13
N LEU A 149 -8.98 -12.42 -0.11
CA LEU A 149 -9.17 -13.85 -0.36
C LEU A 149 -7.98 -14.69 0.14
N PRO A 150 -6.71 -14.36 -0.18
CA PRO A 150 -5.58 -15.10 0.37
C PRO A 150 -5.50 -15.00 1.90
N ALA A 151 -5.94 -13.90 2.51
CA ALA A 151 -5.91 -13.73 3.96
C ALA A 151 -6.83 -14.74 4.65
N GLN A 152 -8.00 -15.03 4.06
CA GLN A 152 -8.91 -16.06 4.57
C GLN A 152 -8.29 -17.46 4.55
N LEU A 153 -7.49 -17.77 3.53
CA LEU A 153 -6.81 -19.06 3.40
C LEU A 153 -5.62 -19.17 4.35
N LEU A 154 -4.73 -18.18 4.36
CA LEU A 154 -3.51 -18.21 5.17
C LEU A 154 -3.78 -18.07 6.66
N SER A 155 -4.84 -17.35 7.04
CA SER A 155 -5.22 -17.21 8.46
C SER A 155 -5.69 -18.50 9.10
N MET A 156 -6.16 -19.50 8.33
CA MET A 156 -6.51 -20.81 8.89
C MET A 156 -5.30 -21.55 9.44
N LYS A 157 -4.12 -21.37 8.85
CA LYS A 157 -2.90 -22.08 9.23
C LYS A 157 -1.95 -21.25 10.08
N TYR A 158 -1.88 -19.94 9.82
CA TYR A 158 -0.90 -19.03 10.44
C TYR A 158 -1.55 -17.91 11.28
N GLY A 159 -2.87 -17.95 11.50
CA GLY A 159 -3.60 -16.93 12.25
C GLY A 159 -3.45 -15.53 11.64
N ALA A 160 -3.37 -14.51 12.49
CA ALA A 160 -3.26 -13.12 12.03
C ALA A 160 -1.99 -12.84 11.21
N ILE A 161 -0.88 -13.53 11.48
CA ILE A 161 0.37 -13.39 10.72
C ILE A 161 0.14 -13.75 9.25
N GLY A 162 -0.59 -14.85 8.99
CA GLY A 162 -0.95 -15.25 7.64
C GLY A 162 -1.76 -14.18 6.89
N ALA A 163 -2.68 -13.50 7.59
CA ALA A 163 -3.42 -12.38 7.02
C ALA A 163 -2.48 -11.19 6.72
N TRP A 164 -1.62 -10.80 7.66
CA TRP A 164 -0.71 -9.66 7.50
C TRP A 164 0.27 -9.84 6.33
N MET A 165 0.76 -11.05 6.07
CA MET A 165 1.65 -11.30 4.93
C MET A 165 1.01 -10.99 3.57
N THR A 166 -0.33 -11.07 3.45
CA THR A 166 -1.04 -10.76 2.19
C THR A 166 -0.99 -9.29 1.81
N GLN A 167 -0.68 -8.41 2.78
CA GLN A 167 -0.43 -7.00 2.52
C GLN A 167 0.73 -6.81 1.54
N ASN A 168 1.78 -7.62 1.65
CA ASN A 168 2.94 -7.54 0.77
C ASN A 168 2.54 -7.93 -0.66
N THR A 169 1.78 -9.02 -0.80
CA THR A 169 1.28 -9.51 -2.09
C THR A 169 0.41 -8.46 -2.79
N ASP A 170 -0.45 -7.77 -2.05
CA ASP A 170 -1.26 -6.66 -2.56
C ASP A 170 -0.39 -5.50 -3.06
N MET A 171 0.53 -5.00 -2.22
CA MET A 171 1.35 -3.84 -2.57
C MET A 171 2.23 -4.09 -3.79
N TYR A 172 2.95 -5.21 -3.82
CA TYR A 172 3.78 -5.56 -4.98
C TYR A 172 2.95 -5.95 -6.20
N GLY A 173 1.77 -6.54 -6.00
CA GLY A 173 0.80 -6.80 -7.06
C GLY A 173 0.35 -5.52 -7.76
N ARG A 174 -0.02 -4.48 -7.00
CA ARG A 174 -0.37 -3.15 -7.55
C ARG A 174 0.78 -2.55 -8.34
N VAL A 175 2.02 -2.67 -7.86
CA VAL A 175 3.21 -2.22 -8.59
C VAL A 175 3.34 -2.94 -9.93
N MET A 176 3.30 -4.27 -9.93
CA MET A 176 3.45 -5.06 -11.16
C MET A 176 2.37 -4.73 -12.19
N ILE A 177 1.10 -4.68 -11.76
CA ILE A 177 -0.02 -4.37 -12.65
C ILE A 177 0.10 -2.93 -13.19
N SER A 178 0.44 -1.96 -12.33
CA SER A 178 0.60 -0.57 -12.74
C SER A 178 1.74 -0.39 -13.73
N TYR A 179 2.87 -1.08 -13.51
CA TYR A 179 4.00 -1.09 -14.43
C TYR A 179 3.61 -1.70 -15.79
N ALA A 180 2.91 -2.84 -15.79
CA ALA A 180 2.43 -3.49 -17.03
C ALA A 180 1.46 -2.60 -17.81
N ILE A 181 0.55 -1.90 -17.12
CA ILE A 181 -0.38 -0.95 -17.76
C ILE A 181 0.37 0.26 -18.30
N TRP A 182 1.33 0.80 -17.54
CA TRP A 182 2.15 1.93 -18.01
C TRP A 182 2.88 1.57 -19.31
N ARG A 183 3.53 0.40 -19.34
CA ARG A 183 4.29 -0.07 -20.50
C ARG A 183 3.42 -0.36 -21.71
N SER A 184 2.22 -0.93 -21.52
CA SER A 184 1.33 -1.30 -22.63
C SER A 184 0.48 -0.14 -23.14
N SER A 185 0.08 0.77 -22.25
CA SER A 185 -0.99 1.74 -22.51
C SER A 185 -0.60 3.19 -22.28
N GLY A 186 0.64 3.51 -21.86
CA GLY A 186 1.08 4.88 -21.58
C GLY A 186 0.69 5.90 -22.67
N ARG A 187 0.93 5.55 -23.95
CA ARG A 187 0.53 6.38 -25.11
C ARG A 187 -0.97 6.50 -25.34
N ARG A 188 -1.74 5.46 -25.02
CA ARG A 188 -3.21 5.44 -25.18
C ARG A 188 -3.91 6.21 -24.08
N LEU A 189 -3.31 6.32 -22.89
CA LEU A 189 -3.86 7.06 -21.77
C LEU A 189 -3.85 8.56 -22.03
N MET A 190 -2.77 9.09 -22.60
CA MET A 190 -2.69 10.51 -22.97
C MET A 190 -3.70 10.91 -24.06
N LYS A 191 -3.99 10.01 -25.02
CA LYS A 191 -4.93 10.27 -26.13
C LYS A 191 -6.41 10.35 -25.72
N ARG A 192 -6.77 10.03 -24.47
CA ARG A 192 -8.17 10.13 -24.00
C ARG A 192 -8.52 11.51 -23.42
N VAL A 193 -7.52 12.39 -23.29
CA VAL A 193 -7.68 13.73 -22.71
C VAL A 193 -7.76 14.82 -23.80
N PHE A 194 -7.30 14.53 -25.01
CA PHE A 194 -7.46 15.35 -26.20
C PHE A 194 -8.58 14.79 -27.07
#